data_AF-A0A3D1WY52-F1
#
_entry.id   AF-A0A3D1WY52-F1
#
_cell.length_a   1.000
_cell.length_b   1.000
_cell.length_c   1.000
_cell.angle_alpha   90.00
_cell.angle_beta   90.00
_cell.angle_gamma   90.00
#
_symmetry.space_group_name_H-M   'P 1'
#
loop_
_entity.id
_entity.type
_entity.pdbx_description
1 polymer ?
#
loop_
_entity_poly.entity_id
_entity_poly.type
_entity_poly.pdbx_seq_one_letter_code
_entity_poly.pdbx_strand_id
1 'polypeptide(L)' 'MDTIERELLYRIITDQAFADYITQRIDINDFDDEMANRIYNGIMDLLCRGKKASFEVLTAYFTKNKEVVNELGKID' A
#
# COMPACT_ATOMS: atom_id res chain seq x y z
N MET A 1 6.66 3.28 -10.62
CA MET A 1 5.42 2.53 -10.41
C MET A 1 4.56 2.70 -11.62
N ASP A 2 4.15 1.58 -12.22
CA ASP A 2 3.32 1.62 -13.41
C ASP A 2 1.83 1.87 -13.07
N THR A 3 0.98 1.86 -14.10
CA THR A 3 -0.46 2.10 -13.93
C THR A 3 -1.16 0.96 -13.20
N ILE A 4 -0.75 -0.29 -13.45
CA ILE A 4 -1.38 -1.50 -12.87
C ILE A 4 -1.06 -1.60 -11.38
N GLU A 5 0.21 -1.42 -11.01
CA GLU A 5 0.67 -1.44 -9.62
C GLU A 5 -0.03 -0.36 -8.80
N ARG A 6 -0.16 0.85 -9.37
CA ARG A 6 -0.86 1.96 -8.72
C ARG A 6 -2.34 1.65 -8.51
N GLU A 7 -3.04 1.14 -9.53
CA GLU A 7 -4.45 0.76 -9.40
C GLU A 7 -4.65 -0.36 -8.38
N LEU A 8 -3.73 -1.32 -8.33
CA LEU A 8 -3.77 -2.42 -7.37
C LEU A 8 -3.62 -1.89 -5.94
N LEU A 9 -2.61 -1.06 -5.69
CA LEU A 9 -2.41 -0.41 -4.39
C LEU A 9 -3.60 0.46 -4.01
N TYR A 10 -4.14 1.25 -4.94
CA TYR A 10 -5.34 2.05 -4.71
C TYR A 10 -6.51 1.18 -4.23
N ARG A 11 -6.77 0.05 -4.89
CA ARG A 11 -7.85 -0.87 -4.49
C ARG A 11 -7.59 -1.50 -3.14
N ILE A 12 -6.34 -1.89 -2.83
CA ILE A 12 -5.98 -2.40 -1.51
C ILE A 12 -6.23 -1.36 -0.42
N ILE A 13 -5.94 -0.09 -0.69
CA ILE A 13 -6.09 1.00 0.29
C ILE A 13 -7.57 1.39 0.49
N THR A 14 -8.38 1.36 -0.56
CA THR A 14 -9.76 1.86 -0.54
C THR A 14 -10.81 0.77 -0.28
N ASP A 15 -10.54 -0.48 -0.65
CA ASP A 15 -11.45 -1.61 -0.51
C ASP A 15 -10.84 -2.67 0.42
N GLN A 16 -11.38 -2.75 1.65
CA GLN A 16 -10.92 -3.71 2.65
C GLN A 16 -11.19 -5.15 2.24
N ALA A 17 -12.32 -5.45 1.60
CA ALA A 17 -12.65 -6.81 1.20
C ALA A 17 -11.69 -7.28 0.10
N PHE A 18 -11.35 -6.37 -0.81
CA PHE A 18 -10.31 -6.61 -1.81
C PHE A 18 -8.93 -6.80 -1.16
N ALA A 19 -8.56 -5.95 -0.19
CA ALA A 19 -7.31 -6.06 0.56
C ALA A 19 -7.18 -7.43 1.24
N ASP A 20 -8.19 -7.87 1.98
CA ASP A 20 -8.19 -9.16 2.68
C ASP A 20 -8.08 -10.34 1.70
N TYR A 21 -8.71 -10.22 0.52
CA TYR A 21 -8.63 -11.24 -0.52
C TYR A 21 -7.24 -11.30 -1.19
N ILE A 22 -6.70 -10.14 -1.57
CA ILE A 22 -5.51 -10.08 -2.43
C ILE A 22 -4.21 -10.21 -1.63
N THR A 23 -4.17 -9.74 -0.38
CA THR A 23 -2.99 -9.81 0.49
C THR A 23 -2.63 -11.24 0.92
N GLN A 24 -3.55 -12.20 0.77
CA GLN A 24 -3.27 -13.63 0.95
C GLN A 24 -2.63 -14.28 -0.29
N ARG A 25 -2.57 -13.56 -1.42
CA ARG A 25 -2.19 -14.09 -2.74
C ARG A 25 -0.97 -13.41 -3.33
N ILE A 26 -0.67 -12.20 -2.88
CA ILE A 26 0.51 -11.43 -3.24
C ILE A 26 1.54 -11.63 -2.13
N ASP A 27 2.76 -12.02 -2.51
CA ASP A 27 3.87 -12.12 -1.59
C ASP A 27 4.67 -10.80 -1.51
N ILE A 28 5.51 -10.68 -0.49
CA ILE A 28 6.38 -9.52 -0.34
C ILE A 28 7.39 -9.49 -1.50
N ASN A 29 7.49 -8.35 -2.19
CA ASN A 29 8.33 -8.12 -3.38
C ASN A 29 7.76 -8.61 -4.72
N ASP A 30 6.45 -8.86 -4.81
CA ASP A 30 5.79 -9.22 -6.07
C ASP A 30 5.58 -8.04 -7.04
N PHE A 31 5.76 -6.80 -6.61
CA PHE A 31 5.70 -5.63 -7.50
C PHE A 31 7.04 -5.44 -8.22
N ASP A 32 7.02 -4.98 -9.47
CA ASP A 32 8.23 -4.67 -10.23
C ASP A 32 8.91 -3.40 -9.68
N ASP A 33 8.11 -2.45 -9.18
CA ASP A 33 8.59 -1.19 -8.64
C ASP A 33 8.91 -1.28 -7.13
N GLU A 34 10.11 -0.82 -6.77
CA GLU A 34 10.58 -0.82 -5.38
C GLU A 34 9.68 0.05 -4.47
N MET A 35 9.16 1.17 -4.98
CA MET A 35 8.25 2.02 -4.20
C MET A 35 6.92 1.33 -3.97
N ALA A 36 6.38 0.64 -4.97
CA ALA A 36 5.17 -0.14 -4.83
C ALA A 36 5.33 -1.22 -3.75
N ASN A 37 6.47 -1.92 -3.74
CA ASN A 37 6.80 -2.88 -2.69
C ASN A 37 6.91 -2.24 -1.30
N ARG A 38 7.53 -1.05 -1.18
CA ARG A 38 7.61 -0.32 0.09
C ARG A 38 6.23 0.06 0.62
N ILE A 39 5.34 0.55 -0.26
CA ILE A 39 3.96 0.89 0.10
C ILE A 39 3.20 -0.36 0.53
N TYR A 40 3.29 -1.44 -0.25
CA TYR A 40 2.66 -2.73 0.05
C TYR A 40 3.13 -3.31 1.39
N ASN A 41 4.43 -3.26 1.68
CA ASN A 41 4.97 -3.69 2.96
C ASN A 41 4.41 -2.89 4.14
N GLY A 42 4.21 -1.57 3.96
CA GLY A 42 3.54 -0.73 4.96
C GLY A 42 2.08 -1.11 5.17
N ILE A 43 1.35 -1.42 4.09
CA ILE A 43 -0.02 -1.93 4.16
C ILE A 43 -0.05 -3.25 4.95
N MET A 44 0.82 -4.19 4.63
CA MET A 44 0.88 -5.50 5.30
C MET A 44 1.21 -5.36 6.79
N ASP A 45 2.16 -4.50 7.17
CA ASP A 45 2.47 -4.25 8.58
C ASP A 45 1.25 -3.67 9.34
N LEU A 46 0.50 -2.75 8.72
CA LEU A 46 -0.72 -2.20 9.33
C LEU A 46 -1.80 -3.27 9.50
N LEU A 47 -2.06 -4.08 8.47
CA LEU A 47 -3.05 -5.15 8.51
C LEU A 47 -2.68 -6.22 9.54
N CYS A 48 -1.40 -6.62 9.62
CA CYS A 48 -0.90 -7.54 10.65
C CYS A 48 -1.08 -7.01 12.08
N ARG A 49 -1.08 -5.68 12.27
CA ARG A 49 -1.37 -5.03 13.55
C ARG A 49 -2.87 -4.83 13.81
N GLY A 50 -3.74 -5.34 12.94
CA GLY A 50 -5.19 -5.18 13.03
C GLY A 50 -5.66 -3.76 12.72
N LYS A 51 -4.85 -2.95 12.03
CA LYS A 51 -5.22 -1.60 11.59
C LYS A 51 -5.71 -1.64 10.15
N LYS A 52 -6.74 -0.83 9.87
CA LYS A 52 -7.20 -0.60 8.51
C LYS A 52 -6.14 0.17 7.71
N ALA A 53 -5.82 -0.30 6.51
CA ALA A 53 -5.03 0.47 5.56
C ALA A 53 -5.92 1.58 4.97
N SER A 54 -5.50 2.83 5.10
CA SER A 54 -6.11 3.99 4.45
C SER A 54 -5.02 4.98 4.10
N PHE A 55 -5.28 5.91 3.17
CA PHE A 55 -4.29 6.93 2.78
C PHE A 55 -3.82 7.76 3.98
N GLU A 56 -4.73 8.16 4.87
CA GLU A 56 -4.39 8.91 6.08
C GLU A 56 -3.49 8.10 7.02
N VAL A 57 -3.83 6.84 7.26
CA VAL A 57 -3.06 5.95 8.15
C VAL A 57 -1.68 5.65 7.56
N LEU A 58 -1.60 5.41 6.25
CA LEU A 58 -0.34 5.17 5.54
C LEU A 58 0.54 6.43 5.50
N THR A 59 -0.05 7.60 5.28
CA THR A 59 0.68 8.88 5.31
C THR A 59 1.25 9.14 6.70
N ALA A 60 0.48 8.86 7.76
CA ALA A 60 0.96 8.95 9.13
C ALA A 60 2.06 7.90 9.43
N TYR A 61 1.90 6.68 8.94
CA TYR A 61 2.88 5.60 9.08
C TYR A 61 4.22 5.95 8.41
N PHE A 62 4.18 6.50 7.20
CA PHE A 62 5.35 6.91 6.42
C PHE A 62 5.76 8.37 6.66
N THR A 63 5.32 9.02 7.75
CA THR A 63 5.55 10.47 7.97
C THR A 63 7.02 10.90 7.86
N LYS A 64 7.97 10.02 8.20
CA LYS A 64 9.41 10.28 8.09
C LYS A 64 9.98 10.03 6.68
N ASN A 65 9.25 9.34 5.82
CA ASN A 65 9.63 8.99 4.47
C ASN A 65 8.83 9.82 3.45
N LYS A 66 9.32 11.03 3.17
CA LYS A 66 8.65 11.99 2.28
C LYS A 66 8.49 11.47 0.84
N GLU A 67 9.39 10.60 0.39
CA GLU A 67 9.30 10.00 -0.95
C GLU A 67 8.07 9.10 -1.05
N VAL A 68 7.88 8.22 -0.07
CA VAL A 68 6.69 7.35 -0.02
C VAL A 68 5.40 8.17 0.10
N VAL A 69 5.40 9.22 0.92
CA VAL A 69 4.23 10.11 1.08
C VAL A 69 3.89 10.82 -0.24
N ASN A 70 4.89 11.34 -0.96
CA ASN A 70 4.67 11.97 -2.25
C ASN A 70 4.11 10.98 -3.28
N GLU A 71 4.57 9.73 -3.26
CA GLU A 71 4.07 8.69 -4.17
C GLU A 71 2.65 8.27 -3.80
N LEU A 72 2.33 8.10 -2.52
CA LEU A 72 0.96 7.87 -2.03
C LEU A 72 -0.02 8.96 -2.51
N GLY A 73 0.41 10.24 -2.51
CA GLY A 73 -0.39 11.35 -3.02
C GLY A 73 -0.61 11.36 -4.54
N LYS A 74 0.05 10.47 -5.30
CA LYS A 74 -0.22 10.23 -6.72
C LYS A 74 -1.15 9.03 -6.95
N ILE A 75 -1.43 8.26 -5.89
CA ILE A 75 -2.34 7.11 -5.89
C ILE A 75 -3.75 7.54 -5.49
N ASP A 76 -3.88 8.44 -4.50
CA ASP A 76 -5.14 9.07 -4.05
C ASP A 76 -5.84 9.86 -5.17
#